data_AF-A0A6L3IKS8-F1
#
_entry.id   AF-A0A6L3IKS8-F1
#
_cell.length_a   1.000
_cell.length_b   1.000
_cell.length_c   1.000
_cell.angle_alpha   90.00
_cell.angle_beta   90.00
_cell.angle_gamma   90.00
#
_symmetry.space_group_name_H-M   'P 1'
#
loop_
_entity.id
_entity.type
_entity.pdbx_description
1 polymer ?
#
loop_
_entity_poly.entity_id
_entity_poly.type
_entity_poly.pdbx_seq_one_letter_code
_entity_poly.pdbx_strand_id
1 'polypeptide(L)'
;MKKIFIFLGLMFVMLSSTYAQKGRQAIGFGLSYGTEIESAGLGIKYQYNITNPLRIEPSFNYFFENDNVSMLDLNVNFHYLCPVAQSVKLYPLFGLTMSNWMFDMHDLDVDWDGDHVHVDDGGNHNEFRIGVNLGAG
;
A
#
# COMPACT_ATOMS: atom_id res chain seq x y z
N MET A 1 -12.11 -33.03 6.58
CA MET A 1 -12.60 -32.10 5.54
C MET A 1 -13.79 -31.24 5.97
N LYS A 2 -14.82 -31.76 6.66
CA LYS A 2 -15.98 -30.94 7.10
C LYS A 2 -15.63 -29.75 8.02
N LYS A 3 -14.60 -29.87 8.88
CA LYS A 3 -14.16 -28.80 9.79
C LYS A 3 -13.56 -27.59 9.07
N ILE A 4 -12.95 -27.79 7.89
CA ILE A 4 -12.38 -26.71 7.07
C ILE A 4 -13.48 -25.87 6.42
N PHE A 5 -14.54 -26.49 5.91
CA PHE A 5 -15.69 -25.77 5.36
C PHE A 5 -16.44 -24.96 6.44
N ILE A 6 -16.51 -25.48 7.67
CA ILE A 6 -17.10 -24.75 8.81
C ILE A 6 -16.25 -23.53 9.16
N PHE A 7 -14.92 -23.67 9.19
CA PHE A 7 -14.01 -22.55 9.47
C PHE A 7 -14.06 -21.48 8.38
N LEU A 8 -14.11 -21.91 7.11
CA LEU A 8 -14.24 -21.02 5.96
C LEU A 8 -15.58 -20.27 5.96
N GLY A 9 -16.67 -20.96 6.31
CA GLY A 9 -17.99 -20.35 6.49
C GLY A 9 -18.02 -19.36 7.66
N LEU A 10 -17.36 -19.66 8.78
CA LEU A 10 -17.25 -18.76 9.93
C LEU A 10 -16.48 -17.48 9.57
N MET A 11 -15.37 -17.59 8.82
CA MET A 11 -14.65 -16.42 8.31
C MET A 11 -15.52 -15.57 7.38
N PHE A 12 -16.36 -16.19 6.57
CA PHE A 12 -17.27 -15.48 5.67
C PHE A 12 -18.36 -14.69 6.41
N VAL A 13 -18.89 -15.24 7.52
CA VAL A 13 -19.91 -14.55 8.34
C VAL A 13 -19.33 -13.33 9.06
N MET A 14 -18.06 -13.39 9.51
CA MET A 14 -17.39 -12.25 10.16
C MET A 14 -17.09 -11.07 9.22
N LEU A 15 -17.20 -11.25 7.90
CA LEU A 15 -16.98 -10.19 6.90
C LEU A 15 -18.23 -9.31 6.66
N SER A 16 -19.41 -9.69 7.17
CA SER A 16 -20.70 -9.21 6.63
C SER A 16 -21.37 -8.04 7.36
N SER A 17 -20.71 -7.38 8.33
CA SER A 17 -21.36 -6.29 9.06
C SER A 17 -20.43 -5.11 9.39
N THR A 18 -19.79 -4.55 8.35
CA THR A 18 -19.23 -3.20 8.49
C THR A 18 -20.34 -2.17 8.25
N TYR A 19 -21.12 -1.89 9.31
CA TYR A 19 -21.87 -0.64 9.36
C TYR A 19 -20.86 0.51 9.37
N ALA A 20 -21.00 1.42 8.40
CA ALA A 20 -20.15 2.60 8.26
C ALA A 20 -20.60 3.61 9.32
N GLN A 21 -20.15 3.40 10.56
CA GLN A 21 -20.44 4.28 11.68
C GLN A 21 -19.33 5.32 11.77
N LYS A 22 -19.72 6.59 11.88
CA LYS A 22 -18.80 7.69 12.18
C LYS A 22 -17.87 7.32 13.33
N GLY A 23 -16.58 7.59 13.17
CA GLY A 23 -15.54 7.33 14.17
C GLY A 23 -15.03 5.89 14.17
N ARG A 24 -15.55 4.99 13.33
CA ARG A 24 -15.02 3.64 13.23
C ARG A 24 -13.63 3.65 12.60
N GLN A 25 -12.69 3.06 13.33
CA GLN A 25 -11.29 2.91 12.94
C GLN A 25 -11.03 1.45 12.60
N ALA A 26 -10.19 1.19 11.59
CA ALA A 26 -9.69 -0.15 11.30
C ALA A 26 -8.24 -0.05 10.84
N ILE A 27 -7.41 -0.99 11.28
CA ILE A 27 -6.04 -1.17 10.77
C ILE A 27 -6.05 -2.47 9.97
N GLY A 28 -5.52 -2.42 8.77
CA GLY A 28 -5.32 -3.59 7.91
C GLY A 28 -3.85 -3.79 7.62
N PHE A 29 -3.43 -5.04 7.60
CA PHE A 29 -2.12 -5.45 7.08
C PHE A 29 -2.36 -6.21 5.78
N GLY A 30 -1.50 -6.00 4.79
CA GLY A 30 -1.63 -6.57 3.46
C GLY A 30 -0.29 -7.04 2.92
N LEU A 31 -0.34 -8.03 2.04
CA LEU A 31 0.76 -8.37 1.15
C LEU A 31 0.43 -7.78 -0.21
N SER A 32 1.38 -7.07 -0.79
CA SER A 32 1.29 -6.46 -2.12
C SER A 32 2.33 -7.10 -3.02
N TYR A 33 2.10 -7.14 -4.32
CA TYR A 33 3.11 -7.59 -5.29
C TYR A 33 3.24 -6.52 -6.37
N GLY A 34 4.42 -5.90 -6.43
CA GLY A 34 4.73 -4.85 -7.37
C GLY A 34 5.16 -5.50 -8.68
N THR A 35 4.31 -5.45 -9.70
CA THR A 35 4.64 -6.05 -11.01
C THR A 35 5.79 -5.34 -11.71
N GLU A 36 6.00 -4.05 -11.45
CA GLU A 36 7.09 -3.27 -12.05
C GLU A 36 8.45 -3.53 -11.40
N ILE A 37 8.48 -3.93 -10.12
CA ILE A 37 9.72 -4.24 -9.36
C ILE A 37 9.86 -5.75 -9.17
N GLU A 38 8.90 -6.54 -9.68
CA GLU A 38 8.73 -7.98 -9.47
C GLU A 38 8.86 -8.44 -8.00
N SER A 39 8.61 -7.53 -7.07
CA SER A 39 8.89 -7.74 -5.65
C SER A 39 7.62 -7.83 -4.80
N ALA A 40 7.70 -8.63 -3.75
CA ALA A 40 6.69 -8.65 -2.70
C ALA A 40 6.82 -7.39 -1.83
N GLY A 41 5.69 -6.91 -1.35
CA GLY A 41 5.62 -5.78 -0.44
C GLY A 41 4.72 -6.07 0.76
N LEU A 42 5.02 -5.40 1.86
CA LEU A 42 4.16 -5.35 3.03
C LEU A 42 3.45 -4.02 3.07
N GLY A 43 2.14 -4.07 3.26
CA GLY A 43 1.29 -2.92 3.39
C GLY A 43 0.68 -2.83 4.78
N ILE A 44 0.64 -1.61 5.32
CA ILE A 44 -0.25 -1.25 6.41
C ILE A 44 -1.22 -0.18 5.90
N LYS A 45 -2.50 -0.34 6.22
CA LYS A 45 -3.54 0.65 5.92
C LYS A 45 -4.34 0.98 7.15
N TYR A 46 -4.73 2.23 7.28
CA TYR A 46 -5.56 2.71 8.36
C TYR A 46 -6.81 3.33 7.79
N GLN A 47 -7.97 2.79 8.11
CA GLN A 47 -9.27 3.31 7.70
C GLN A 47 -9.91 4.07 8.85
N TYR A 48 -10.33 5.31 8.58
CA TYR A 48 -11.09 6.12 9.52
C TYR A 48 -12.37 6.64 8.86
N ASN A 49 -13.53 6.31 9.44
CA ASN A 49 -14.82 6.83 8.98
C ASN A 49 -15.05 8.23 9.57
N ILE A 50 -14.74 9.27 8.80
CA ILE A 50 -14.93 10.68 9.19
C ILE A 50 -16.42 10.96 9.45
N THR A 51 -17.28 10.42 8.58
CA THR A 51 -18.74 10.46 8.72
C THR A 51 -19.33 9.08 8.38
N ASN A 52 -20.67 8.94 8.42
CA ASN A 52 -21.31 7.68 8.02
C ASN A 52 -21.01 7.30 6.56
N PRO A 53 -21.07 8.21 5.57
CA PRO A 53 -20.70 7.89 4.19
C PRO A 53 -19.22 8.12 3.88
N LEU A 54 -18.51 8.99 4.59
CA LEU A 54 -17.13 9.36 4.22
C LEU A 54 -16.09 8.59 5.04
N ARG A 55 -15.18 7.90 4.37
CA ARG A 55 -14.02 7.24 4.94
C ARG A 55 -12.74 7.75 4.29
N ILE A 56 -11.71 7.96 5.12
CA ILE A 56 -10.33 8.18 4.67
C ILE A 56 -9.51 6.93 4.96
N GLU A 57 -8.61 6.58 4.06
CA GLU A 57 -7.70 5.45 4.15
C GLU A 57 -6.30 5.86 3.71
N PRO A 58 -5.46 6.38 4.62
CA PRO A 58 -4.02 6.35 4.41
C PRO A 58 -3.50 4.91 4.40
N SER A 59 -2.64 4.59 3.45
CA SER A 59 -1.86 3.35 3.45
C SER A 59 -0.40 3.61 3.14
N PHE A 60 0.44 2.73 3.68
CA PHE A 60 1.86 2.71 3.47
C PHE A 60 2.23 1.29 3.02
N ASN A 61 2.77 1.16 1.83
CA ASN A 61 3.28 -0.10 1.29
C ASN A 61 4.77 0.03 1.07
N TYR A 62 5.53 -0.90 1.64
CA TYR A 62 6.95 -1.05 1.39
C TYR A 62 7.15 -2.29 0.53
N PHE A 63 7.71 -2.12 -0.66
CA PHE A 63 8.13 -3.21 -1.52
C PHE A 63 9.58 -3.54 -1.20
N PHE A 64 9.84 -4.82 -0.92
CA PHE A 64 11.18 -5.29 -0.60
C PHE A 64 12.10 -5.07 -1.81
N GLU A 65 13.38 -4.92 -1.50
CA GLU A 65 14.42 -4.72 -2.51
C GLU A 65 14.47 -5.89 -3.49
N ASN A 66 14.42 -5.57 -4.78
CA ASN A 66 14.70 -6.51 -5.86
C ASN A 66 15.63 -5.79 -6.84
N ASP A 67 16.76 -6.42 -7.17
CA ASP A 67 17.84 -5.82 -7.98
C ASP A 67 18.26 -4.41 -7.52
N ASN A 68 18.52 -4.22 -6.22
CA ASN A 68 18.97 -2.95 -5.62
C ASN A 68 17.96 -1.77 -5.70
N VAL A 69 16.69 -2.05 -6.01
CA VAL A 69 15.63 -1.05 -6.05
C VAL A 69 14.57 -1.38 -5.01
N SER A 70 14.35 -0.45 -4.08
CA SER A 70 13.24 -0.50 -3.14
C SER A 70 12.22 0.58 -3.48
N MET A 71 10.94 0.30 -3.20
CA MET A 71 9.88 1.27 -3.44
C MET A 71 9.03 1.44 -2.20
N LEU A 72 8.85 2.71 -1.86
CA LEU A 72 7.98 3.16 -0.80
C LEU A 72 6.77 3.82 -1.43
N ASP A 73 5.60 3.23 -1.20
CA ASP A 73 4.34 3.71 -1.73
C ASP A 73 3.45 4.22 -0.60
N LEU A 74 3.20 5.52 -0.61
CA LEU A 74 2.32 6.19 0.33
C LEU A 74 1.05 6.61 -0.40
N ASN A 75 -0.07 6.20 0.14
CA ASN A 75 -1.37 6.37 -0.50
C ASN A 75 -2.33 7.02 0.48
N VAL A 76 -3.19 7.90 -0.02
CA VAL A 76 -4.29 8.47 0.75
C VAL A 76 -5.56 8.37 -0.08
N ASN A 77 -6.39 7.39 0.25
CA ASN A 77 -7.67 7.15 -0.41
C ASN A 77 -8.83 7.75 0.38
N PHE A 78 -9.84 8.20 -0.33
CA PHE A 78 -11.15 8.60 0.16
C PHE A 78 -12.20 7.69 -0.46
N HIS A 79 -13.08 7.17 0.38
CA HIS A 79 -14.18 6.32 -0.03
C HIS A 79 -15.49 6.98 0.37
N TYR A 80 -16.44 7.05 -0.58
CA TYR A 80 -17.80 7.48 -0.29
C TYR A 80 -18.75 6.29 -0.33
N LEU A 81 -19.20 5.84 0.84
CA LEU A 81 -20.06 4.68 1.00
C LEU A 81 -21.52 5.06 0.71
N CYS A 82 -21.96 4.76 -0.51
CA CYS A 82 -23.34 4.94 -0.95
C CYS A 82 -24.13 3.63 -0.73
N PRO A 83 -25.07 3.57 0.23
CA PRO A 83 -25.95 2.41 0.37
C PRO A 83 -26.94 2.36 -0.78
N VAL A 84 -26.81 1.36 -1.66
CA VAL A 84 -27.70 1.17 -2.82
C VAL A 84 -28.83 0.19 -2.51
N ALA A 85 -28.59 -0.76 -1.60
CA ALA A 85 -29.61 -1.66 -1.05
C ALA A 85 -29.31 -2.00 0.42
N GLN A 86 -30.20 -2.72 1.10
CA GLN A 86 -30.03 -3.12 2.52
C GLN A 86 -28.68 -3.81 2.81
N SER A 87 -28.12 -4.55 1.86
CA SER A 87 -26.83 -5.24 2.00
C SER A 87 -25.79 -4.88 0.94
N VAL A 88 -26.12 -4.00 -0.02
CA VAL A 88 -25.19 -3.61 -1.09
C VAL A 88 -24.84 -2.14 -0.91
N LYS A 89 -23.54 -1.86 -0.81
CA LYS A 89 -23.00 -0.51 -0.72
C LYS A 89 -22.02 -0.33 -1.86
N LEU A 90 -22.27 0.67 -2.69
CA LEU A 90 -21.32 1.11 -3.69
C LEU A 90 -20.32 2.06 -3.00
N TYR A 91 -19.03 1.88 -3.21
CA TYR A 91 -18.00 2.77 -2.69
C TYR A 91 -17.12 3.29 -3.82
N PRO A 92 -17.51 4.38 -4.50
CA PRO A 92 -16.57 5.16 -5.28
C PRO A 92 -15.35 5.55 -4.43
N LEU A 93 -14.17 5.36 -5.01
CA LEU A 93 -12.86 5.63 -4.48
C LEU A 93 -12.23 6.77 -5.27
N PHE A 94 -11.69 7.74 -4.53
CA PHE A 94 -10.83 8.79 -5.04
C PHE A 94 -9.62 8.88 -4.11
N GLY A 95 -8.41 8.85 -4.63
CA GLY A 95 -7.22 8.94 -3.78
C GLY A 95 -6.02 9.52 -4.50
N LEU A 96 -5.00 9.82 -3.71
CA LEU A 96 -3.70 10.25 -4.19
C LEU A 96 -2.67 9.21 -3.82
N THR A 97 -1.74 8.97 -4.72
CA THR A 97 -0.61 8.07 -4.51
C THR A 97 0.67 8.86 -4.66
N MET A 98 1.60 8.64 -3.76
CA MET A 98 2.95 9.17 -3.78
C MET A 98 3.88 7.98 -3.65
N SER A 99 4.60 7.67 -4.72
CA SER A 99 5.56 6.58 -4.74
C SER A 99 6.96 7.18 -4.82
N ASN A 100 7.80 6.81 -3.86
CA ASN A 100 9.22 7.14 -3.86
C ASN A 100 10.00 5.87 -4.18
N TRP A 101 10.76 5.93 -5.26
CA TRP A 101 11.63 4.84 -5.71
C TRP A 101 13.04 5.18 -5.27
N MET A 102 13.57 4.33 -4.39
CA MET A 102 14.89 4.50 -3.81
C MET A 102 15.79 3.44 -4.45
N PHE A 103 16.66 3.90 -5.34
CA PHE A 103 17.67 3.08 -6.01
C PHE A 103 18.91 3.07 -5.12
N ASP A 104 19.25 1.92 -4.56
CA ASP A 104 20.40 1.76 -3.69
C ASP A 104 21.55 1.19 -4.54
N MET A 105 22.28 2.04 -5.27
CA MET A 105 23.51 1.57 -5.93
C MET A 105 24.58 1.31 -4.87
N HIS A 106 24.65 0.06 -4.43
CA HIS A 106 25.55 -0.39 -3.39
C HIS A 106 26.95 -0.72 -3.90
N ASP A 107 27.60 0.20 -4.65
CA ASP A 107 28.99 0.00 -5.11
C ASP A 107 29.93 0.98 -4.39
N LEU A 108 30.38 0.57 -3.20
CA LEU A 108 31.61 1.11 -2.62
C LEU A 108 32.80 0.33 -3.21
N ASP A 109 33.13 0.62 -4.47
CA ASP A 109 34.40 0.19 -5.05
C ASP A 109 35.53 1.09 -4.51
N VAL A 110 36.32 0.55 -3.57
CA VAL A 110 37.57 1.18 -3.11
C VAL A 110 38.70 0.65 -3.98
N ASP A 111 38.93 1.28 -5.13
CA ASP A 111 40.12 1.04 -5.93
C ASP A 111 41.31 1.86 -5.38
N TRP A 112 42.30 1.16 -4.83
CA TRP A 112 43.58 1.75 -4.42
C TRP A 112 44.54 1.70 -5.60
N ASP A 113 44.62 2.79 -6.38
CA ASP A 113 45.69 2.98 -7.35
C ASP A 113 46.56 4.18 -6.95
N GLY A 114 47.69 3.85 -6.31
CA GLY A 114 48.95 4.59 -6.30
C GLY A 114 49.04 6.01 -5.72
N ASP A 115 48.10 6.93 -5.99
CA ASP A 115 48.25 8.34 -5.59
C ASP A 115 46.96 9.19 -5.58
N HIS A 116 45.79 8.61 -5.89
CA HIS A 116 44.50 9.32 -5.79
C HIS A 116 43.39 8.41 -5.27
N VAL A 117 42.72 8.82 -4.19
CA VAL A 117 41.46 8.20 -3.75
C VAL A 117 40.34 8.85 -4.55
N HIS A 118 39.74 8.13 -5.49
CA HIS A 118 38.48 8.53 -6.09
C HIS A 118 37.35 8.07 -5.15
N VAL A 119 36.63 9.03 -4.57
CA VAL A 119 35.33 8.78 -3.97
C VAL A 119 34.32 9.19 -5.03
N ASP A 120 33.88 8.24 -5.85
CA ASP A 120 32.72 8.46 -6.70
C ASP A 120 31.48 8.46 -5.80
N ASP A 121 30.85 9.63 -5.68
CA ASP A 121 29.52 9.80 -5.09
C ASP A 121 28.53 9.20 -6.09
N GLY A 122 28.33 7.89 -6.01
CA GLY A 122 27.30 7.15 -6.74
C GLY A 122 25.94 7.73 -6.39
N GLY A 123 25.51 8.71 -7.18
CA GLY A 123 24.37 9.54 -6.87
C GLY A 123 23.12 8.71 -6.62
N ASN A 124 22.56 8.82 -5.41
CA ASN A 124 21.24 8.29 -5.09
C ASN A 124 20.19 9.01 -5.95
N HIS A 125 19.78 8.37 -7.04
CA HIS A 125 18.71 8.85 -7.90
C HIS A 125 17.37 8.48 -7.28
N ASN A 126 16.73 9.43 -6.59
CA ASN A 126 15.39 9.23 -6.06
C ASN A 126 14.34 9.71 -7.07
N GLU A 127 13.54 8.78 -7.60
CA GLU A 127 12.40 9.14 -8.44
C GLU A 127 11.15 9.29 -7.58
N PHE A 128 10.59 10.51 -7.56
CA PHE A 128 9.34 10.80 -6.90
C PHE A 128 8.20 10.87 -7.92
N ARG A 129 7.19 10.01 -7.77
CA ARG A 129 6.03 9.94 -8.64
C ARG A 129 4.75 10.25 -7.86
N ILE A 130 3.88 11.06 -8.45
CA ILE A 130 2.54 11.34 -7.94
C ILE A 130 1.52 10.72 -8.89
N GLY A 131 0.54 10.02 -8.34
CA GLY A 131 -0.59 9.44 -9.05
C GLY A 131 -1.92 9.78 -8.40
N VAL A 132 -2.99 9.46 -9.10
CA VAL A 132 -4.37 9.56 -8.62
C VAL A 132 -5.01 8.19 -8.72
N ASN A 133 -5.70 7.76 -7.67
CA ASN A 133 -6.49 6.53 -7.68
C ASN A 133 -7.95 6.88 -7.91
N LEU A 134 -8.56 6.25 -8.90
CA LEU A 134 -9.98 6.36 -9.17
C LEU A 134 -10.55 4.95 -9.29
N GLY A 135 -11.69 4.69 -8.65
CA GLY A 135 -12.32 3.39 -8.73
C GLY A 135 -13.72 3.37 -8.12
N ALA A 136 -14.36 2.22 -8.20
CA ALA A 136 -15.60 1.93 -7.47
C ALA A 136 -15.64 0.43 -7.18
N GLY A 137 -16.35 0.04 -6.12
CA GLY A 137 -16.61 -1.35 -5.77
C GLY A 137 -17.91 -1.51 -5.00
#